data_AF-A0A1V9BDZ0-F1
#
_entry.id   AF-A0A1V9BDZ0-F1
#
_cell.length_a   1.000
_cell.length_b   1.000
_cell.length_c   1.000
_cell.angle_alpha   90.00
_cell.angle_beta   90.00
_cell.angle_gamma   90.00
#
_symmetry.space_group_name_H-M   'P 1'
#
loop_
_entity.id
_entity.type
_entity.pdbx_description
1 polymer ?
#
loop_
_entity_poly.entity_id
_entity_poly.type
_entity_poly.pdbx_seq_one_letter_code
_entity_poly.pdbx_strand_id
1 'polypeptide(L)'
;MTKTAEQPKPLNVYQKLVEIRKTVDVFVKDSQGYGYRYVSGAQVLKKIREKMDELGVLLVPIVLNQTHSTFNYTVWDRENKRERPKTDFVVTGDMKYVWINADDPSDRIEIPWQYMGQQDDISKAFGSALTYTERYFLMKFFSVPTDEDDPDARDTAKQNGKIDKKENGKNKKASKNQLDYIDALISRRVTADWTKEMLYEKLKETMGVDKEPSEWTVEEASKAISIITGRFE
;
A
#
# COMPACT_ATOMS: atom_id res chain seq x y z
N MET A 1 5.92 4.02 -60.90
CA MET A 1 5.00 4.35 -59.78
C MET A 1 5.76 4.15 -58.48
N THR A 2 6.24 5.24 -57.90
CA THR A 2 6.91 5.24 -56.60
C THR A 2 5.86 4.95 -55.51
N LYS A 3 5.99 3.83 -54.80
CA LYS A 3 5.23 3.57 -53.58
C LYS A 3 5.63 4.62 -52.55
N THR A 4 4.76 5.60 -52.31
CA THR A 4 4.89 6.47 -51.14
C THR A 4 4.73 5.58 -49.91
N ALA A 5 5.80 5.45 -49.11
CA ALA A 5 5.71 4.80 -47.81
C ALA A 5 4.73 5.59 -46.94
N GLU A 6 3.62 4.96 -46.56
CA GLU A 6 2.63 5.54 -45.67
C GLU A 6 3.28 5.71 -44.29
N GLN A 7 3.44 6.96 -43.86
CA GLN A 7 3.97 7.28 -42.52
C GLN A 7 3.06 6.62 -41.47
N PRO A 8 3.62 5.98 -40.41
CA PRO A 8 2.80 5.35 -39.39
C PRO A 8 1.88 6.39 -38.74
N LYS A 9 0.58 6.10 -38.72
CA LYS A 9 -0.42 6.99 -38.13
C LYS A 9 -0.10 7.19 -36.64
N PRO A 10 -0.09 8.44 -36.13
CA PRO A 10 0.17 8.69 -34.72
C PRO A 10 -0.88 7.99 -33.84
N LEU A 11 -0.44 7.49 -32.69
CA LEU A 11 -1.28 6.75 -31.75
C LEU A 11 -2.34 7.67 -31.13
N ASN A 12 -3.58 7.20 -31.06
CA ASN A 12 -4.63 7.88 -30.29
C ASN A 12 -4.50 7.58 -28.77
N VAL A 13 -5.25 8.31 -27.94
CA VAL A 13 -5.19 8.17 -26.48
C VAL A 13 -5.47 6.74 -26.02
N TYR A 14 -6.40 6.02 -26.66
CA TYR A 14 -6.68 4.62 -26.33
C TYR A 14 -5.48 3.71 -26.57
N GLN A 15 -4.80 3.87 -27.71
CA GLN A 15 -3.61 3.09 -28.05
C GLN A 15 -2.44 3.44 -27.14
N LYS A 16 -2.25 4.74 -26.82
CA LYS A 16 -1.24 5.18 -25.85
C LYS A 16 -1.49 4.57 -24.47
N LEU A 17 -2.74 4.52 -24.01
CA LEU A 17 -3.12 3.90 -22.74
C LEU A 17 -2.90 2.37 -22.73
N VAL A 18 -3.06 1.68 -23.87
CA VAL A 18 -2.67 0.27 -24.00
C VAL A 18 -1.17 0.09 -23.82
N GLU A 19 -0.34 0.96 -24.41
CA GLU A 19 1.11 0.91 -24.22
C GLU A 19 1.52 1.22 -22.77
N ILE A 20 0.84 2.16 -22.10
CA ILE A 20 1.03 2.41 -20.66
C ILE A 20 0.66 1.16 -19.85
N ARG A 21 -0.47 0.52 -20.17
CA ARG A 21 -0.91 -0.70 -19.48
C ARG A 21 0.11 -1.84 -19.59
N LYS A 22 0.88 -1.94 -20.68
CA LYS A 22 1.90 -2.98 -20.83
C LYS A 22 3.07 -2.82 -19.86
N THR A 23 3.30 -1.64 -19.28
CA THR A 23 4.37 -1.43 -18.28
C THR A 23 3.94 -1.83 -16.86
N VAL A 24 2.65 -2.07 -16.68
CA VAL A 24 2.04 -2.58 -15.46
C VAL A 24 2.28 -4.09 -15.40
N ASP A 25 3.52 -4.48 -15.11
CA ASP A 25 3.86 -5.84 -14.68
C ASP A 25 3.21 -6.15 -13.33
N VAL A 26 2.94 -7.43 -13.07
CA VAL A 26 2.38 -7.97 -11.80
C VAL A 26 2.98 -7.23 -10.61
N PHE A 27 2.18 -6.35 -10.00
CA PHE A 27 2.66 -5.49 -8.93
C PHE A 27 3.04 -6.33 -7.72
N VAL A 28 4.31 -6.23 -7.32
CA VAL A 28 4.83 -6.83 -6.09
C VAL A 28 4.56 -5.87 -4.93
N LYS A 29 3.94 -6.35 -3.86
CA LYS A 29 3.62 -5.58 -2.64
C LYS A 29 4.88 -4.93 -2.08
N ASP A 30 4.86 -3.61 -1.88
CA ASP A 30 6.01 -2.81 -1.43
C ASP A 30 5.74 -2.01 -0.15
N SER A 31 4.49 -1.89 0.32
CA SER A 31 4.13 -1.04 1.46
C SER A 31 3.41 -1.78 2.60
N GLN A 32 3.46 -1.19 3.80
CA GLN A 32 2.83 -1.67 5.03
C GLN A 32 2.16 -0.53 5.81
N GLY A 33 0.94 -0.77 6.32
CA GLY A 33 0.22 0.19 7.17
C GLY A 33 -0.96 -0.46 7.88
N TYR A 34 -1.20 -0.11 9.15
CA TYR A 34 -2.26 -0.69 10.00
C TYR A 34 -2.30 -2.24 10.03
N GLY A 35 -1.15 -2.90 9.85
CA GLY A 35 -1.05 -4.37 9.80
C GLY A 35 -1.28 -5.01 8.43
N TYR A 36 -1.52 -4.21 7.39
CA TYR A 36 -1.78 -4.68 6.03
C TYR A 36 -0.57 -4.44 5.12
N ARG A 37 -0.29 -5.37 4.21
CA ARG A 37 0.60 -5.15 3.07
C ARG A 37 -0.24 -4.74 1.87
N TYR A 38 0.15 -3.68 1.20
CA TYR A 38 -0.59 -3.16 0.06
C TYR A 38 0.37 -2.69 -1.04
N VAL A 39 -0.11 -2.66 -2.29
CA VAL A 39 0.63 -2.05 -3.39
C VAL A 39 0.56 -0.54 -3.21
N SER A 40 1.69 0.13 -3.02
CA SER A 40 1.69 1.58 -2.89
C SER A 40 1.18 2.22 -4.17
N GLY A 41 0.26 3.19 -4.04
CA GLY A 41 -0.16 4.00 -5.19
C GLY A 41 1.03 4.70 -5.86
N ALA A 42 2.06 5.03 -5.07
CA ALA A 42 3.31 5.61 -5.53
C ALA A 42 4.10 4.70 -6.49
N GLN A 43 4.11 3.37 -6.29
CA GLN A 43 4.79 2.44 -7.20
C GLN A 43 4.06 2.35 -8.54
N VAL A 44 2.72 2.32 -8.53
CA VAL A 44 1.90 2.35 -9.74
C VAL A 44 2.15 3.65 -10.50
N LEU A 45 2.00 4.79 -9.82
CA LEU A 45 2.24 6.12 -10.36
C LEU A 45 3.62 6.27 -10.97
N LYS A 46 4.67 5.82 -10.27
CA LYS A 46 6.06 5.95 -10.77
C LYS A 46 6.27 5.21 -12.08
N LYS A 47 5.77 3.96 -12.19
CA LYS A 47 5.93 3.15 -13.42
C LYS A 47 5.13 3.72 -14.59
N ILE A 48 3.89 4.15 -14.36
CA ILE A 48 3.05 4.66 -15.46
C ILE A 48 3.48 6.05 -15.90
N ARG A 49 3.98 6.89 -14.99
CA ARG A 49 4.34 8.28 -15.28
C ARG A 49 5.45 8.39 -16.32
N GLU A 50 6.50 7.57 -16.20
CA GLU A 50 7.58 7.52 -17.19
C GLU A 50 7.03 7.23 -18.60
N LYS A 51 6.09 6.28 -18.70
CA LYS A 51 5.46 5.92 -19.98
C LYS A 51 4.45 6.95 -20.47
N MET A 52 3.76 7.63 -19.56
CA MET A 52 2.87 8.76 -19.88
C MET A 52 3.65 9.93 -20.48
N ASP A 53 4.80 10.28 -19.88
CA ASP A 53 5.67 11.35 -20.37
C ASP A 53 6.25 10.99 -21.75
N GLU A 54 6.70 9.74 -21.95
CA GLU A 54 7.17 9.23 -23.25
C GLU A 54 6.12 9.32 -24.35
N LEU A 55 4.87 8.97 -24.03
CA LEU A 55 3.77 8.92 -25.00
C LEU A 55 2.98 10.24 -25.10
N GLY A 56 3.27 11.25 -24.28
CA GLY A 56 2.50 12.49 -24.22
C GLY A 56 1.04 12.25 -23.81
N VAL A 57 0.83 11.68 -22.62
CA VAL A 57 -0.50 11.46 -22.04
C VAL A 57 -0.61 12.18 -20.70
N LEU A 58 -1.62 13.02 -20.54
CA LEU A 58 -1.96 13.66 -19.28
C LEU A 58 -3.09 12.92 -18.58
N LEU A 59 -3.04 12.86 -17.25
CA LEU A 59 -4.16 12.48 -16.39
C LEU A 59 -4.58 13.69 -15.56
N VAL A 60 -5.80 14.16 -15.76
CA VAL A 60 -6.32 15.35 -15.06
C VAL A 60 -7.49 14.96 -14.16
N PRO A 61 -7.36 15.04 -12.82
CA PRO A 61 -8.50 14.90 -11.91
C PRO A 61 -9.35 16.17 -11.90
N ILE A 62 -10.67 16.01 -11.96
CA ILE A 62 -11.64 17.12 -11.92
C ILE A 62 -12.71 16.79 -10.87
N VAL A 63 -12.72 17.54 -9.77
CA VAL A 63 -13.78 17.49 -8.77
C VAL A 63 -15.01 18.21 -9.31
N LEU A 64 -16.17 17.53 -9.33
CA LEU A 64 -17.42 18.08 -9.86
C LEU A 64 -18.27 18.68 -8.75
N ASN A 65 -18.34 17.99 -7.61
CA ASN A 65 -19.00 18.45 -6.42
C ASN A 65 -18.28 17.90 -5.18
N GLN A 66 -18.59 18.49 -4.04
CA GLN A 66 -18.07 18.06 -2.75
C GLN A 66 -19.09 18.36 -1.65
N THR A 67 -19.27 17.41 -0.76
CA THR A 67 -19.98 17.57 0.50
C THR A 67 -19.09 17.10 1.64
N HIS A 68 -19.36 17.61 2.83
CA HIS A 68 -18.77 17.10 4.05
C HIS A 68 -19.81 17.05 5.15
N SER A 69 -19.60 16.13 6.10
CA SER A 69 -20.41 15.99 7.30
C SER A 69 -19.53 15.58 8.47
N THR A 70 -20.08 15.71 9.69
CA THR A 70 -19.42 15.22 10.90
C THR A 70 -20.05 13.90 11.34
N PHE A 71 -19.23 12.97 11.78
CA PHE A 71 -19.63 11.73 12.43
C PHE A 71 -19.16 11.74 13.88
N ASN A 72 -20.09 11.85 14.82
CA ASN A 72 -19.83 11.92 16.25
C ASN A 72 -20.04 10.54 16.88
N TYR A 73 -19.08 10.09 17.69
CA TYR A 73 -19.12 8.82 18.40
C TYR A 73 -18.31 8.88 19.69
N THR A 74 -18.47 7.87 20.54
CA THR A 74 -17.73 7.75 21.79
C THR A 74 -16.63 6.72 21.65
N VAL A 75 -15.45 7.01 22.17
CA VAL A 75 -14.34 6.06 22.26
C VAL A 75 -13.90 5.88 23.70
N TRP A 76 -13.45 4.66 24.04
CA TRP A 76 -12.87 4.39 25.35
C TRP A 76 -11.43 4.92 25.41
N ASP A 77 -11.20 5.88 26.31
CA ASP A 77 -9.87 6.38 26.65
C ASP A 77 -9.22 5.42 27.65
N ARG A 78 -8.23 4.66 27.19
CA ARG A 78 -7.52 3.68 28.03
C ARG A 78 -6.67 4.34 29.12
N GLU A 79 -6.14 5.54 28.87
CA GLU A 79 -5.26 6.24 29.81
C GLU A 79 -6.09 6.79 30.97
N ASN A 80 -7.20 7.46 30.65
CA ASN A 80 -8.07 8.08 31.64
C ASN A 80 -9.20 7.16 32.14
N LYS A 81 -9.26 5.91 31.63
CA LYS A 81 -10.28 4.88 31.95
C LYS A 81 -11.72 5.44 31.92
N ARG A 82 -12.03 6.20 30.87
CA ARG A 82 -13.35 6.83 30.69
C ARG A 82 -13.75 6.87 29.22
N GLU A 83 -15.03 7.05 28.99
CA GLU A 83 -15.54 7.41 27.68
C GLU A 83 -15.18 8.86 27.34
N ARG A 84 -14.73 9.10 26.10
CA ARG A 84 -14.52 10.45 25.56
C ARG A 84 -15.24 10.61 24.22
N PRO A 85 -15.87 11.77 23.97
CA PRO A 85 -16.44 12.06 22.67
C PRO A 85 -15.33 12.20 21.62
N LYS A 86 -15.62 11.76 20.41
CA LYS A 86 -14.79 11.93 19.22
C LYS A 86 -15.67 12.36 18.05
N THR A 87 -15.12 13.24 17.23
CA THR A 87 -15.73 13.70 15.98
C THR A 87 -14.76 13.39 14.86
N ASP A 88 -15.24 12.69 13.84
CA ASP A 88 -14.55 12.59 12.55
C ASP A 88 -15.32 13.41 11.51
N PHE A 89 -14.61 13.87 10.49
CA PHE A 89 -15.15 14.52 9.30
C PHE A 89 -15.20 13.49 8.17
N VAL A 90 -16.36 13.38 7.52
CA VAL A 90 -16.57 12.57 6.33
C VAL A 90 -16.67 13.52 5.14
N VAL A 91 -15.83 13.30 4.12
CA VAL A 91 -15.82 14.06 2.87
C VAL A 91 -16.20 13.12 1.74
N THR A 92 -17.15 13.53 0.91
CA THR A 92 -17.61 12.77 -0.27
C THR A 92 -17.83 13.68 -1.45
N GLY A 93 -17.65 13.17 -2.67
CA GLY A 93 -18.00 13.92 -3.87
C GLY A 93 -17.84 13.14 -5.15
N ASP A 94 -18.49 13.64 -6.19
CA ASP A 94 -18.30 13.15 -7.55
C ASP A 94 -17.08 13.83 -8.18
N MET A 95 -16.34 13.05 -8.95
CA MET A 95 -15.22 13.54 -9.73
C MET A 95 -15.15 12.83 -11.08
N LYS A 96 -14.23 13.26 -11.92
CA LYS A 96 -13.81 12.49 -13.10
C LYS A 96 -12.32 12.57 -13.27
N TYR A 97 -11.77 11.52 -13.87
CA TYR A 97 -10.40 11.51 -14.37
C TYR A 97 -10.46 11.64 -15.89
N VAL A 98 -9.65 12.55 -16.43
CA VAL A 98 -9.57 12.78 -17.87
C VAL A 98 -8.19 12.39 -18.37
N TRP A 99 -8.15 11.39 -19.25
CA TRP A 99 -6.97 11.05 -20.03
C TRP A 99 -6.93 11.92 -21.28
N ILE A 100 -5.85 12.65 -21.50
CA ILE A 100 -5.72 13.61 -22.61
C ILE A 100 -4.46 13.28 -23.40
N ASN A 101 -4.60 13.13 -24.72
CA ASN A 101 -3.46 13.11 -25.62
C ASN A 101 -2.86 14.51 -25.72
N ALA A 102 -1.58 14.67 -25.33
CA ALA A 102 -0.91 15.96 -25.35
C ALA A 102 -0.72 16.53 -26.77
N ASP A 103 -0.63 15.65 -27.78
CA ASP A 103 -0.47 16.03 -29.18
C ASP A 103 -1.79 16.53 -29.80
N ASP A 104 -2.93 16.07 -29.26
CA ASP A 104 -4.28 16.46 -29.67
C ASP A 104 -5.23 16.44 -28.45
N PRO A 105 -5.42 17.58 -27.75
CA PRO A 105 -6.27 17.63 -26.55
C PRO A 105 -7.76 17.32 -26.78
N SER A 106 -8.21 17.23 -28.05
CA SER A 106 -9.56 16.77 -28.38
C SER A 106 -9.68 15.24 -28.31
N ASP A 107 -8.58 14.52 -28.49
CA ASP A 107 -8.44 13.07 -28.29
C ASP A 107 -8.26 12.78 -26.80
N ARG A 108 -9.40 12.63 -26.12
CA ARG A 108 -9.46 12.44 -24.67
C ARG A 108 -10.56 11.48 -24.24
N ILE A 109 -10.42 10.93 -23.05
CA ILE A 109 -11.41 10.04 -22.41
C ILE A 109 -11.72 10.57 -21.03
N GLU A 110 -13.01 10.70 -20.72
CA GLU A 110 -13.49 11.08 -19.39
C GLU A 110 -14.05 9.85 -18.67
N ILE A 111 -13.55 9.60 -17.45
CA ILE A 111 -13.98 8.49 -16.62
C ILE A 111 -14.64 9.05 -15.35
N PRO A 112 -15.98 8.96 -15.23
CA PRO A 112 -16.68 9.32 -14.00
C PRO A 112 -16.22 8.47 -12.82
N TRP A 113 -16.08 9.08 -11.66
CA TRP A 113 -15.62 8.43 -10.44
C TRP A 113 -16.15 9.15 -9.19
N GLN A 114 -15.90 8.59 -8.01
CA GLN A 114 -16.27 9.21 -6.73
C GLN A 114 -15.09 9.11 -5.76
N TYR A 115 -14.99 10.10 -4.88
CA TYR A 115 -14.02 10.08 -3.78
C TYR A 115 -14.74 10.16 -2.45
N MET A 116 -14.17 9.47 -1.46
CA MET A 116 -14.67 9.41 -0.09
C MET A 116 -13.52 9.27 0.89
N GLY A 117 -13.61 9.95 2.04
CA GLY A 117 -12.60 9.86 3.07
C GLY A 117 -13.16 10.29 4.43
N GLN A 118 -12.57 9.74 5.49
CA GLN A 118 -12.94 10.03 6.87
C GLN A 118 -11.69 10.19 7.72
N GLN A 119 -11.57 11.31 8.45
CA GLN A 119 -10.47 11.59 9.37
C GLN A 119 -10.93 12.47 10.54
N ASP A 120 -10.09 12.59 11.56
CA ASP A 120 -10.32 13.46 12.73
C ASP A 120 -10.25 14.98 12.41
N ASP A 121 -9.77 15.32 11.22
CA ASP A 121 -9.61 16.69 10.72
C ASP A 121 -10.12 16.77 9.27
N ILE A 122 -10.79 17.88 8.93
CA ILE A 122 -11.43 18.05 7.62
C ILE A 122 -10.42 18.11 6.46
N SER A 123 -9.26 18.74 6.65
CA SER A 123 -8.22 18.81 5.62
C SER A 123 -7.56 17.45 5.43
N LYS A 124 -7.34 16.70 6.52
CA LYS A 124 -6.87 15.31 6.43
C LYS A 124 -7.90 14.42 5.74
N ALA A 125 -9.19 14.59 6.02
CA ALA A 125 -10.26 13.78 5.42
C ALA A 125 -10.29 13.98 3.90
N PHE A 126 -10.23 15.24 3.46
CA PHE A 126 -10.14 15.59 2.04
C PHE A 126 -8.88 15.01 1.38
N GLY A 127 -7.69 15.23 1.96
CA GLY A 127 -6.44 14.72 1.41
C GLY A 127 -6.39 13.19 1.34
N SER A 128 -6.94 12.52 2.37
CA SER A 128 -7.09 11.06 2.39
C SER A 128 -8.02 10.58 1.28
N ALA A 129 -9.16 11.24 1.09
CA ALA A 129 -10.12 10.89 0.05
C ALA A 129 -9.49 10.95 -1.34
N LEU A 130 -8.76 12.03 -1.66
CA LEU A 130 -8.08 12.19 -2.94
C LEU A 130 -7.00 11.11 -3.16
N THR A 131 -6.14 10.91 -2.16
CA THR A 131 -5.02 9.95 -2.24
C THR A 131 -5.52 8.52 -2.42
N TYR A 132 -6.53 8.13 -1.64
CA TYR A 132 -7.10 6.79 -1.73
C TYR A 132 -7.78 6.59 -3.09
N THR A 133 -8.54 7.58 -3.54
CA THR A 133 -9.27 7.51 -4.80
C THR A 133 -8.35 7.43 -6.01
N GLU A 134 -7.29 8.24 -6.08
CA GLU A 134 -6.29 8.19 -7.15
C GLU A 134 -5.65 6.80 -7.25
N ARG A 135 -5.24 6.24 -6.10
CA ARG A 135 -4.67 4.90 -6.05
C ARG A 135 -5.61 3.85 -6.64
N TYR A 136 -6.87 3.81 -6.19
CA TYR A 136 -7.81 2.80 -6.66
C TYR A 136 -8.23 3.03 -8.12
N PHE A 137 -8.37 4.29 -8.54
CA PHE A 137 -8.63 4.62 -9.94
C PHE A 137 -7.55 4.04 -10.85
N LEU A 138 -6.27 4.32 -10.58
CA LEU A 138 -5.15 3.83 -11.39
C LEU A 138 -5.07 2.30 -11.39
N MET A 139 -5.23 1.68 -10.22
CA MET A 139 -5.22 0.21 -10.11
C MET A 139 -6.35 -0.42 -10.93
N LYS A 140 -7.58 0.07 -10.80
CA LYS A 140 -8.73 -0.49 -11.53
C LYS A 140 -8.64 -0.20 -13.02
N PHE A 141 -8.26 1.02 -13.41
CA PHE A 141 -8.15 1.41 -14.81
C PHE A 141 -7.15 0.53 -15.57
N PHE A 142 -5.99 0.25 -14.97
CA PHE A 142 -4.96 -0.60 -15.59
C PHE A 142 -5.12 -2.10 -15.31
N SER A 143 -6.26 -2.52 -14.72
CA SER A 143 -6.55 -3.93 -14.39
C SER A 143 -5.49 -4.57 -13.49
N VAL A 144 -4.97 -3.80 -12.53
CA VAL A 144 -4.12 -4.31 -11.47
C VAL A 144 -4.95 -5.21 -10.56
N PRO A 145 -4.50 -6.45 -10.24
CA PRO A 145 -5.20 -7.31 -9.30
C PRO A 145 -5.38 -6.62 -7.94
N THR A 146 -6.61 -6.63 -7.42
CA THR A 146 -6.97 -6.04 -6.13
C THR A 146 -7.71 -7.02 -5.23
N ASP A 147 -7.65 -8.33 -5.51
CA ASP A 147 -8.46 -9.36 -4.84
C ASP A 147 -8.24 -9.38 -3.32
N GLU A 148 -7.05 -9.00 -2.86
CA GLU A 148 -6.75 -8.93 -1.43
C GLU A 148 -7.19 -7.62 -0.74
N ASP A 149 -7.43 -6.56 -1.53
CA ASP A 149 -8.02 -5.30 -1.06
C ASP A 149 -9.56 -5.37 -1.07
N ASP A 150 -10.14 -6.50 -1.52
CA ASP A 150 -11.57 -6.75 -1.52
C ASP A 150 -12.10 -6.89 -0.07
N PRO A 151 -13.11 -6.12 0.34
CA PRO A 151 -13.73 -6.29 1.66
C PRO A 151 -14.28 -7.72 1.88
N ASP A 152 -14.73 -8.41 0.81
CA ASP A 152 -15.31 -9.75 0.86
C ASP A 152 -14.27 -10.88 0.88
N ALA A 153 -13.01 -10.60 0.52
CA ALA A 153 -11.90 -11.53 0.75
C ALA A 153 -11.75 -11.88 2.25
N ARG A 154 -12.32 -11.04 3.13
CA ARG A 154 -12.36 -11.26 4.58
C ARG A 154 -13.55 -12.10 5.02
N ASP A 155 -14.65 -12.12 4.26
CA ASP A 155 -15.86 -12.85 4.62
C ASP A 155 -15.82 -14.32 4.18
N THR A 156 -15.08 -14.67 3.13
CA THR A 156 -14.81 -16.10 2.82
C THR A 156 -13.97 -16.79 3.88
N ALA A 157 -13.07 -16.07 4.57
CA ALA A 157 -12.32 -16.59 5.71
C ALA A 157 -13.16 -16.74 6.99
N LYS A 158 -14.28 -16.01 7.11
CA LYS A 158 -15.18 -16.07 8.28
C LYS A 158 -16.42 -16.95 8.07
N GLN A 159 -16.89 -17.10 6.84
CA GLN A 159 -18.04 -17.95 6.50
C GLN A 159 -17.68 -19.44 6.36
N ASN A 160 -16.43 -19.77 6.04
CA ASN A 160 -15.93 -21.14 6.16
C ASN A 160 -15.56 -21.44 7.62
N GLY A 161 -16.59 -21.61 8.45
CA GLY A 161 -16.46 -22.04 9.82
C GLY A 161 -15.69 -23.36 9.93
N LYS A 162 -14.49 -23.26 10.49
CA LYS A 162 -13.61 -24.33 11.03
C LYS A 162 -12.81 -25.13 9.99
N ILE A 163 -11.50 -25.21 10.29
CA ILE A 163 -10.38 -25.92 9.62
C ILE A 163 -9.70 -24.96 8.62
N ASP A 164 -8.62 -24.23 8.94
CA ASP A 164 -7.37 -24.73 9.50
C ASP A 164 -6.79 -23.88 10.64
N LYS A 165 -6.57 -24.55 11.78
CA LYS A 165 -5.52 -24.14 12.72
C LYS A 165 -4.17 -24.26 12.00
N LYS A 166 -3.31 -23.26 12.21
CA LYS A 166 -1.87 -23.39 12.49
C LYS A 166 -1.26 -24.76 12.15
N GLU A 167 -0.54 -24.90 11.03
CA GLU A 167 0.54 -25.90 10.99
C GLU A 167 1.69 -25.72 9.98
N ASN A 168 1.64 -24.82 8.99
CA ASN A 168 2.73 -24.72 8.00
C ASN A 168 3.75 -23.58 8.19
N GLY A 169 3.73 -22.85 9.32
CA GLY A 169 4.62 -21.69 9.56
C GLY A 169 5.91 -21.96 10.34
N LYS A 170 5.94 -23.02 11.16
CA LYS A 170 6.98 -23.19 12.20
C LYS A 170 8.41 -23.40 11.68
N ASN A 171 8.58 -23.87 10.45
CA ASN A 171 9.89 -24.25 9.91
C ASN A 171 10.35 -23.44 8.69
N LYS A 172 9.63 -22.37 8.28
CA LYS A 172 10.08 -21.55 7.15
C LYS A 172 11.21 -20.62 7.59
N LYS A 173 12.37 -20.69 6.93
CA LYS A 173 13.52 -19.81 7.18
C LYS A 173 13.12 -18.33 7.03
N ALA A 174 13.65 -17.49 7.91
CA ALA A 174 13.48 -16.04 7.85
C ALA A 174 14.06 -15.49 6.55
N SER A 175 13.43 -14.45 6.02
CA SER A 175 13.95 -13.77 4.83
C SER A 175 15.17 -12.91 5.19
N LYS A 176 16.08 -12.71 4.22
CA LYS A 176 17.25 -11.83 4.39
C LYS A 176 16.87 -10.45 4.94
N ASN A 177 15.80 -9.85 4.43
CA ASN A 177 15.31 -8.55 4.89
C ASN A 177 14.89 -8.53 6.37
N GLN A 178 14.34 -9.64 6.90
CA GLN A 178 13.99 -9.74 8.32
C GLN A 178 15.25 -9.81 9.19
N LEU A 179 16.27 -10.53 8.74
CA LEU A 179 17.55 -10.65 9.44
C LEU A 179 18.33 -9.33 9.40
N ASP A 180 18.39 -8.67 8.23
CA ASP A 180 19.01 -7.35 8.06
C ASP A 180 18.33 -6.29 8.95
N TYR A 181 17.01 -6.39 9.12
CA TYR A 181 16.27 -5.49 10.01
C TYR A 181 16.60 -5.73 11.49
N ILE A 182 16.69 -6.99 11.92
CA ILE A 182 17.14 -7.36 13.27
C ILE A 182 18.56 -6.84 13.51
N ASP A 183 19.45 -7.01 12.54
CA ASP A 183 20.83 -6.53 12.60
C ASP A 183 20.93 -5.02 12.74
N ALA A 184 20.11 -4.27 11.99
CA ALA A 184 20.01 -2.83 12.14
C ALA A 184 19.48 -2.41 13.53
N LEU A 185 18.51 -3.14 14.08
CA LEU A 185 17.98 -2.86 15.41
C LEU A 185 19.00 -3.14 16.52
N ILE A 186 19.76 -4.23 16.42
CA ILE A 186 20.83 -4.56 17.38
C ILE A 186 21.98 -3.57 17.27
N SER A 187 22.41 -3.24 16.04
CA SER A 187 23.52 -2.30 15.80
C SER A 187 23.25 -0.91 16.40
N ARG A 188 21.99 -0.48 16.45
CA ARG A 188 21.58 0.78 17.11
C ARG A 188 21.68 0.76 18.64
N ARG A 189 21.84 -0.41 19.26
CA ARG A 189 21.89 -0.62 20.70
C ARG A 189 23.28 -0.98 21.21
N VAL A 190 24.27 -1.03 20.33
CA VAL A 190 25.67 -1.28 20.68
C VAL A 190 26.19 -0.11 21.51
N THR A 191 26.83 -0.43 22.63
CA THR A 191 27.53 0.54 23.49
C THR A 191 28.92 0.03 23.82
N ALA A 192 29.74 0.83 24.52
CA ALA A 192 31.06 0.39 24.98
C ALA A 192 31.00 -0.86 25.87
N ASP A 193 29.93 -1.01 26.64
CA ASP A 193 29.72 -2.13 27.58
C ASP A 193 28.90 -3.28 26.97
N TRP A 194 28.27 -3.06 25.81
CA TRP A 194 27.41 -4.03 25.14
C TRP A 194 27.78 -4.14 23.66
N THR A 195 28.62 -5.12 23.34
CA THR A 195 28.97 -5.41 21.94
C THR A 195 27.78 -6.01 21.19
N LYS A 196 27.86 -5.98 19.87
CA LYS A 196 26.85 -6.56 18.98
C LYS A 196 26.67 -8.05 19.27
N GLU A 197 27.77 -8.76 19.49
CA GLU A 197 27.80 -10.19 19.81
C GLU A 197 27.09 -10.46 21.14
N MET A 198 27.39 -9.68 22.20
CA MET A 198 26.74 -9.82 23.50
C MET A 198 25.22 -9.57 23.42
N LEU A 199 24.78 -8.63 22.59
CA LEU A 199 23.37 -8.35 22.38
C LEU A 199 22.66 -9.49 21.64
N TYR A 200 23.32 -10.11 20.66
CA TYR A 200 22.79 -11.31 19.99
C TYR A 200 22.72 -12.51 20.91
N GLU A 201 23.73 -12.75 21.75
CA GLU A 201 23.71 -13.83 22.73
C GLU A 201 22.56 -13.67 23.73
N LYS A 202 22.41 -12.47 24.30
CA LYS A 202 21.31 -12.18 25.22
C LYS A 202 19.93 -12.36 24.56
N LEU A 203 19.81 -11.99 23.28
CA LEU A 203 18.58 -12.16 22.52
C LEU A 203 18.27 -13.64 22.27
N LYS A 204 19.27 -14.44 21.90
CA LYS A 204 19.16 -15.90 21.75
C LYS A 204 18.74 -16.57 23.05
N GLU A 205 19.37 -16.20 24.17
CA GLU A 205 19.02 -16.68 25.52
C GLU A 205 17.57 -16.34 25.87
N THR A 206 17.17 -15.07 25.68
CA THR A 206 15.78 -14.62 25.92
C THR A 206 14.76 -15.36 25.05
N MET A 207 15.16 -15.72 23.82
CA MET A 207 14.29 -16.45 22.89
C MET A 207 14.25 -17.95 23.16
N GLY A 208 15.24 -18.51 23.85
CA GLY A 208 15.43 -19.95 24.04
C GLY A 208 15.89 -20.65 22.75
N VAL A 209 16.75 -20.00 21.95
CA VAL A 209 17.18 -20.48 20.62
C VAL A 209 18.70 -20.61 20.59
N ASP A 210 19.20 -21.82 20.31
CA ASP A 210 20.65 -22.14 20.24
C ASP A 210 21.12 -22.36 18.79
N LYS A 211 20.86 -21.38 17.93
CA LYS A 211 21.30 -21.38 16.53
C LYS A 211 21.56 -19.97 16.03
N GLU A 212 22.39 -19.89 15.00
CA GLU A 212 22.80 -18.63 14.38
C GLU A 212 21.60 -17.85 13.80
N PRO A 213 21.62 -16.51 13.83
CA PRO A 213 20.55 -15.67 13.26
C PRO A 213 20.22 -16.00 11.80
N SER A 214 21.23 -16.42 11.02
CA SER A 214 21.04 -16.84 9.61
C SER A 214 20.13 -18.07 9.44
N GLU A 215 19.91 -18.84 10.51
CA GLU A 215 19.12 -20.06 10.54
C GLU A 215 17.78 -19.90 11.27
N TRP A 216 17.45 -18.67 11.65
CA TRP A 216 16.17 -18.39 12.31
C TRP A 216 15.00 -18.60 11.36
N THR A 217 13.89 -19.08 11.93
CA THR A 217 12.61 -19.18 11.24
C THR A 217 11.92 -17.83 11.25
N VAL A 218 10.88 -17.69 10.42
CA VAL A 218 10.03 -16.50 10.39
C VAL A 218 9.44 -16.18 11.77
N GLU A 219 9.10 -17.21 12.56
CA GLU A 219 8.57 -17.05 13.92
C GLU A 219 9.63 -16.53 14.89
N GLU A 220 10.83 -17.11 14.87
CA GLU A 220 11.95 -16.68 15.72
C GLU A 220 12.40 -15.25 15.39
N ALA A 221 12.50 -14.91 14.10
CA ALA A 221 12.81 -13.55 13.67
C ALA A 221 11.73 -12.54 14.10
N SER A 222 10.46 -12.93 14.07
CA SER A 222 9.36 -12.08 14.54
C SER A 222 9.39 -11.91 16.07
N LYS A 223 9.69 -12.99 16.81
CA LYS A 223 9.89 -12.95 18.26
C LYS A 223 11.07 -12.04 18.64
N ALA A 224 12.18 -12.13 17.91
CA ALA A 224 13.35 -11.27 18.06
C ALA A 224 12.99 -9.79 17.91
N ILE A 225 12.31 -9.43 16.82
CA ILE A 225 11.89 -8.04 16.57
C ILE A 225 10.99 -7.54 17.70
N SER A 226 10.04 -8.35 18.17
CA SER A 226 9.14 -7.98 19.27
C SER A 226 9.90 -7.69 20.57
N ILE A 227 10.86 -8.55 20.94
CA ILE A 227 11.71 -8.36 22.12
C ILE A 227 12.52 -7.07 21.99
N ILE A 228 13.18 -6.86 20.85
CA ILE A 228 14.05 -5.68 20.66
C ILE A 228 13.23 -4.38 20.68
N THR A 229 12.01 -4.40 20.13
CA THR A 229 11.12 -3.22 20.03
C THR A 229 10.20 -3.02 21.23
N GLY A 230 10.23 -3.93 22.22
CA GLY A 230 9.42 -3.83 23.44
C GLY A 230 7.93 -4.09 23.23
N ARG A 231 7.54 -4.90 22.23
CA ARG A 231 6.13 -5.21 21.91
C ARG A 231 5.60 -6.49 22.58
N PHE A 232 6.18 -6.90 23.70
CA PHE A 232 5.63 -7.95 24.56
C PHE A 232 4.85 -7.32 25.73
N GLU A 233 3.52 -7.36 25.64
CA GLU A 233 2.60 -7.58 26.77
C GLU A 233 2.00 -8.99 26.61
#